data_AF-A0A968D3Y9-F1
#
_entry.id   AF-A0A968D3Y9-F1
#
_cell.length_a   1.000
_cell.length_b   1.000
_cell.length_c   1.000
_cell.angle_alpha   90.00
_cell.angle_beta   90.00
_cell.angle_gamma   90.00
#
_symmetry.space_group_name_H-M   'P 1'
#
loop_
_entity.id
_entity.type
_entity.pdbx_description
1 polymer ?
#
loop_
_entity_poly.entity_id
_entity_poly.type
_entity_poly.pdbx_seq_one_letter_code
_entity_poly.pdbx_strand_id
1 'polypeptide(L)' 'METSQKRATVYFDSALHRALRLKAAETDRSLSDLVNEAVRMSLAEDAEDLAAFDERAKEPDLPFETVVKEMRRSGKI' A
#
# COMPACT_ATOMS: atom_id res chain seq x y z
N MET A 1 -21.98 6.03 17.34
CA MET A 1 -21.65 5.11 16.24
C MET A 1 -21.36 3.77 16.88
N GLU A 2 -22.21 2.76 16.68
CA GLU A 2 -21.94 1.39 17.12
C GLU A 2 -20.64 0.92 16.45
N THR A 3 -19.52 0.90 17.18
CA THR A 3 -18.27 0.30 16.70
C THR A 3 -18.39 -1.21 16.80
N SER A 4 -19.18 -1.81 15.90
CA SER A 4 -19.34 -3.26 15.84
C SER A 4 -18.04 -3.89 15.33
N GLN A 5 -17.15 -4.26 16.25
CA GLN A 5 -16.00 -5.08 15.93
C GLN A 5 -16.48 -6.46 15.49
N LYS A 6 -15.97 -6.95 14.35
CA LYS A 6 -16.24 -8.30 13.86
C LYS A 6 -15.00 -9.16 14.08
N ARG A 7 -15.18 -10.34 14.70
CA ARG A 7 -14.10 -11.30 14.91
C ARG A 7 -13.80 -12.04 13.62
N ALA A 8 -12.53 -12.10 13.25
CA ALA A 8 -12.01 -12.93 12.15
C ALA A 8 -10.87 -13.81 12.66
N THR A 9 -10.66 -14.96 12.02
CA THR A 9 -9.51 -15.84 12.27
C THR A 9 -8.60 -15.81 11.06
N VAL A 10 -7.32 -15.50 11.29
CA VAL A 10 -6.30 -15.40 10.24
C VAL A 10 -5.14 -16.32 10.60
N TYR A 11 -4.70 -17.12 9.65
CA TYR A 11 -3.48 -17.92 9.79
C TYR A 11 -2.28 -17.09 9.37
N PHE A 12 -1.28 -17.01 10.25
CA PHE A 12 -0.01 -16.36 9.96
C PHE A 12 1.06 -17.41 9.79
N ASP A 13 2.03 -17.12 8.93
CA ASP A 13 3.28 -17.86 8.91
C ASP A 13 3.97 -17.76 10.28
N SER A 14 4.62 -18.84 10.72
CA SER A 14 5.10 -18.96 12.11
C SER A 14 6.13 -17.89 12.47
N ALA A 15 7.04 -17.57 11.54
CA ALA A 15 8.03 -16.52 11.70
C ALA A 15 7.39 -15.12 11.73
N LEU A 16 6.38 -14.90 10.89
CA LEU A 16 5.66 -13.62 10.82
C LEU A 16 4.88 -13.37 12.10
N HIS A 17 4.16 -14.37 12.60
CA HIS A 17 3.44 -14.28 13.87
C HIS A 17 4.39 -13.94 15.03
N ARG A 18 5.58 -14.56 15.08
CA ARG A 18 6.60 -14.25 16.09
C ARG A 18 7.06 -12.79 15.99
N ALA A 19 7.37 -12.31 14.80
CA ALA A 19 7.78 -10.93 14.58
C ALA A 19 6.69 -9.94 15.00
N LEU A 20 5.43 -10.22 14.64
CA LEU A 20 4.29 -9.39 15.03
C LEU A 20 4.06 -9.37 16.54
N ARG A 21 4.23 -10.50 17.25
CA ARG A 21 4.14 -10.51 18.72
C ARG A 21 5.23 -9.68 19.38
N LEU A 22 6.45 -9.72 18.85
CA LEU A 22 7.55 -8.87 19.36
C LEU A 22 7.26 -7.39 19.14
N LYS A 23 6.80 -7.02 17.93
CA LYS A 23 6.40 -5.64 17.62
C LYS A 23 5.25 -5.16 18.51
N ALA A 24 4.25 -6.00 18.74
CA ALA A 24 3.12 -5.71 19.62
C ALA A 24 3.58 -5.39 21.05
N ALA A 25 4.48 -6.21 21.60
CA ALA A 25 5.05 -5.99 22.92
C ALA A 25 5.91 -4.72 23.00
N GLU A 26 6.77 -4.48 22.01
CA GLU A 26 7.64 -3.30 21.97
C GLU A 26 6.85 -1.99 21.86
N THR A 27 5.74 -2.01 21.12
CA THR A 27 4.93 -0.81 20.85
C THR A 27 3.78 -0.61 21.83
N ASP A 28 3.62 -1.50 22.83
CA ASP A 28 2.48 -1.55 23.75
C ASP A 28 1.12 -1.53 23.01
N ARG A 29 1.02 -2.34 21.96
CA ARG A 29 -0.19 -2.44 21.11
C ARG A 29 -0.66 -3.87 20.98
N SER A 30 -1.96 -4.06 20.72
CA SER A 30 -2.47 -5.39 20.43
C SER A 30 -2.12 -5.84 19.01
N LEU A 31 -2.05 -7.16 18.81
CA LEU A 31 -1.85 -7.74 17.47
C LEU A 31 -2.97 -7.32 16.51
N SER A 32 -4.21 -7.26 16.99
CA SER A 32 -5.36 -6.80 16.21
C SER A 32 -5.22 -5.35 15.77
N ASP A 33 -4.67 -4.46 16.61
CA ASP A 33 -4.45 -3.07 16.24
C ASP A 33 -3.38 -2.93 15.16
N LEU A 34 -2.29 -3.69 15.26
CA LEU A 34 -1.25 -3.73 14.24
C LEU A 34 -1.78 -4.22 12.89
N VAL A 35 -2.57 -5.30 12.90
CA VAL A 35 -3.17 -5.88 11.68
C VAL A 35 -4.18 -4.91 11.07
N ASN A 36 -5.07 -4.33 11.88
CA ASN A 36 -6.07 -3.37 11.40
C ASN A 36 -5.43 -2.11 10.81
N GLU A 37 -4.35 -1.61 11.40
CA GLU A 37 -3.61 -0.47 10.84
C GLU A 37 -2.96 -0.83 9.51
N ALA A 38 -2.26 -1.97 9.43
CA ALA A 38 -1.61 -2.41 8.20
C ALA A 38 -2.63 -2.58 7.04
N VAL A 39 -3.80 -3.17 7.32
CA VAL A 39 -4.88 -3.31 6.34
C VAL A 39 -5.44 -1.96 5.93
N ARG A 40 -5.64 -1.03 6.86
CA ARG A 40 -6.09 0.34 6.51
C ARG A 40 -5.09 1.08 5.64
N MET A 41 -3.80 0.97 5.93
CA MET A 41 -2.74 1.60 5.13
C MET A 41 -2.72 1.03 3.71
N SER A 42 -2.78 -0.29 3.56
CA SER A 42 -2.83 -0.93 2.24
C SER A 42 -4.06 -0.50 1.43
N LEU A 43 -5.24 -0.43 2.07
CA LEU A 43 -6.46 0.03 1.39
C LEU A 43 -6.44 1.52 1.05
N ALA A 44 -5.75 2.34 1.84
CA ALA A 44 -5.58 3.76 1.56
C ALA A 44 -4.65 3.98 0.36
N GLU A 45 -3.53 3.24 0.29
CA GLU A 45 -2.62 3.23 -0.87
C GLU A 45 -3.37 2.82 -2.15
N ASP A 46 -4.14 1.73 -2.11
CA ASP A 46 -4.97 1.31 -3.25
C ASP A 46 -5.96 2.41 -3.68
N ALA A 47 -6.54 3.16 -2.73
CA ALA A 47 -7.45 4.24 -3.04
C ALA A 47 -6.74 5.44 -3.68
N GLU A 48 -5.51 5.74 -3.25
CA GLU A 48 -4.66 6.78 -3.86
C GLU A 48 -4.28 6.41 -5.29
N ASP A 49 -3.92 5.14 -5.54
CA ASP A 49 -3.62 4.62 -6.88
C ASP A 49 -4.83 4.75 -7.83
N LEU A 50 -6.02 4.38 -7.36
CA LEU A 50 -7.25 4.54 -8.14
C LEU A 50 -7.54 6.01 -8.47
N ALA A 51 -7.36 6.91 -7.49
CA ALA A 51 -7.53 8.34 -7.71
C ALA A 51 -6.52 8.88 -8.73
N ALA A 52 -5.25 8.45 -8.67
CA ALA A 52 -4.24 8.82 -9.63
C ALA A 52 -4.58 8.33 -11.05
N PHE A 53 -5.16 7.14 -11.20
CA PHE A 53 -5.66 6.69 -12.50
C PHE A 53 -6.79 7.56 -13.03
N ASP A 54 -7.77 7.91 -12.18
CA ASP A 54 -8.89 8.75 -12.58
C ASP A 54 -8.45 10.17 -12.99
N GLU A 55 -7.51 10.77 -12.26
CA GLU A 55 -6.94 12.08 -12.60
C GLU A 55 -6.19 12.05 -13.94
N ARG A 56 -5.45 10.98 -14.20
CA ARG A 56 -4.62 10.81 -15.40
C ARG A 56 -5.36 10.24 -16.59
N ALA A 57 -6.61 9.81 -16.42
CA ALA A 57 -7.42 9.21 -17.48
C ALA A 57 -7.61 10.13 -18.71
N LYS A 58 -7.43 11.44 -18.55
CA LYS A 58 -7.54 12.45 -19.63
C LYS A 58 -6.18 12.88 -20.20
N GLU A 59 -5.07 12.40 -19.64
CA GLU A 59 -3.75 12.68 -20.19
C GLU A 59 -3.63 12.02 -21.57
N PRO A 60 -3.04 12.70 -22.58
CA PRO A 60 -2.80 12.08 -23.86
C PRO A 60 -1.73 10.98 -23.73
N ASP A 61 -1.87 9.93 -24.53
CA ASP A 61 -0.84 8.90 -24.63
C ASP A 61 0.49 9.50 -25.09
N LEU A 62 1.58 9.08 -24.46
CA LEU A 62 2.94 9.49 -24.83
C LEU A 62 3.64 8.33 -25.57
N PRO A 63 3.90 8.45 -26.89
CA PRO A 63 4.58 7.40 -27.63
C PRO A 63 5.98 7.14 -27.07
N PHE A 64 6.32 5.86 -26.92
CA PHE A 64 7.63 5.45 -26.38
C PHE A 64 8.81 6.01 -27.18
N GLU A 65 8.70 6.10 -28.51
CA GLU A 65 9.74 6.69 -29.37
C GLU A 65 10.05 8.15 -29.00
N THR A 66 9.01 8.92 -28.64
CA THR A 66 9.17 10.31 -28.17
C THR A 66 10.00 10.33 -26.90
N VAL A 67 9.67 9.49 -25.92
CA VAL A 67 10.40 9.40 -24.64
C VAL A 67 11.88 9.06 -24.88
N VAL A 68 12.18 8.06 -25.70
CA VAL A 68 13.57 7.63 -25.99
C VAL A 68 14.37 8.75 -26.66
N LYS A 69 13.79 9.47 -27.63
CA LYS A 69 14.44 10.62 -28.28
C LYS A 69 14.73 11.73 -27.27
N GLU A 70 13.82 12.02 -26.35
CA GLU A 70 14.03 13.02 -25.31
C GLU A 70 15.10 12.61 -24.28
N MET A 71 15.15 11.33 -23.91
CA MET A 71 16.19 10.81 -23.02
C MET A 71 17.58 10.93 -23.64
N ARG A 72 17.74 10.59 -24.92
CA ARG A 72 18.99 10.77 -25.66
C ARG A 72 19.38 12.25 -25.77
N ARG A 73 18.41 13.13 -26.03
CA ARG A 73 18.64 14.59 -26.09
C ARG A 73 19.09 15.16 -24.75
N SER A 74 18.57 14.61 -23.65
CA SER A 74 18.91 15.05 -22.28
C SER A 74 20.18 14.38 -21.71
N GLY A 75 20.83 13.50 -22.47
CA GLY A 75 22.08 12.82 -22.05
C GLY A 75 21.88 11.81 -20.91
N LYS A 76 20.64 11.39 -20.66
CA LYS A 76 20.32 10.35 -19.66
C LYS A 76 20.56 8.94 -20.20
N ILE A 77 20.66 8.81 -21.53
CA ILE A 77 21.12 7.65 -22.32
C ILE A 77 21.88 8.15 -23.55
#